data_AF-A0A2V6ULL1-F1
#
_entry.id   AF-A0A2V6ULL1-F1
#
_cell.length_a   1.000
_cell.length_b   1.000
_cell.length_c   1.000
_cell.angle_alpha   90.00
_cell.angle_beta   90.00
_cell.angle_gamma   90.00
#
_symmetry.space_group_name_H-M   'P 1'
#
loop_
_entity.id
_entity.type
_entity.pdbx_description
1 polymer ?
#
loop_
_entity_poly.entity_id
_entity_poly.type
_entity_poly.pdbx_seq_one_letter_code
_entity_poly.pdbx_strand_id
1 'polypeptide(L)' 'MRRRTAVLALLGLFAAPRSGAAERQAPLAVGERAPDFTLADQSGKPVTLSEVLGRRSAVVLAFYIKADTPG' A
#
# COMPACT_ATOMS: atom_id res chain seq x y z
N MET A 1 -9.84 -6.39 59.43
CA MET A 1 -11.12 -6.58 58.70
C MET A 1 -11.36 -5.37 57.80
N ARG A 2 -11.11 -5.49 56.49
CA ARG A 2 -11.70 -4.73 55.37
C ARG A 2 -11.22 -5.42 54.09
N ARG A 3 -12.20 -5.87 53.29
CA ARG A 3 -12.12 -7.05 52.42
C ARG A 3 -11.39 -6.75 51.10
N ARG A 4 -10.55 -7.72 50.71
CA ARG A 4 -9.91 -7.88 49.40
C ARG A 4 -10.96 -8.38 48.40
N THR A 5 -11.06 -7.74 47.23
CA THR A 5 -11.69 -8.27 46.00
C THR A 5 -10.85 -7.72 44.84
N ALA A 6 -9.84 -8.46 44.37
CA ALA A 6 -9.90 -9.54 43.38
C ALA A 6 -10.02 -9.02 41.93
N VAL A 7 -8.99 -9.36 41.16
CA VAL A 7 -8.70 -9.07 39.76
C VAL A 7 -9.62 -9.91 38.85
N LEU A 8 -9.76 -9.46 37.59
CA LEU A 8 -10.08 -10.19 36.34
C LEU A 8 -11.50 -10.01 35.77
N ALA A 9 -11.58 -9.24 34.67
CA ALA A 9 -12.30 -9.66 33.48
C ALA A 9 -11.57 -9.09 32.23
N LEU A 10 -11.15 -10.01 31.36
CA LEU A 10 -10.59 -9.82 30.04
C LEU A 10 -11.42 -8.86 29.18
N LEU A 11 -10.74 -8.02 28.40
CA LEU A 11 -10.98 -7.98 26.95
C LEU A 11 -9.67 -7.53 26.28
N GLY A 12 -8.84 -8.52 25.94
CA GLY A 12 -7.78 -8.31 24.97
C GLY A 12 -8.42 -8.02 23.62
N LEU A 13 -8.55 -6.76 23.25
CA LEU A 13 -8.65 -6.41 21.84
C LEU A 13 -7.23 -6.45 21.30
N PHE A 14 -6.77 -7.66 20.97
CA PHE A 14 -5.67 -7.82 20.02
C PHE A 14 -6.08 -7.03 18.77
N ALA A 15 -5.57 -5.82 18.64
CA ALA A 15 -5.47 -5.16 17.35
C ALA A 15 -4.53 -6.05 16.53
N ALA A 16 -5.10 -7.07 15.88
CA ALA A 16 -4.41 -7.83 14.88
C ALA A 16 -3.76 -6.81 13.95
N PRO A 17 -2.48 -6.99 13.56
CA PRO A 17 -1.95 -6.17 12.49
C PRO A 17 -2.94 -6.35 11.34
N ARG A 18 -3.51 -5.25 10.85
CA ARG A 18 -4.15 -5.29 9.54
C ARG A 18 -3.02 -5.68 8.63
N SER A 19 -2.99 -6.95 8.25
CA SER A 19 -2.08 -7.45 7.24
C SER A 19 -2.39 -6.65 5.98
N GLY A 20 -1.69 -5.53 5.80
CA GLY A 20 -1.68 -4.72 4.59
C GLY A 20 -0.94 -5.43 3.46
N ALA A 21 -0.99 -6.77 3.45
CA ALA A 21 -0.65 -7.58 2.30
C ALA A 21 -1.78 -7.38 1.30
N ALA A 22 -1.77 -6.22 0.65
CA ALA A 22 -2.67 -5.80 -0.41
C ALA A 22 -4.11 -6.26 -0.18
N GLU A 23 -4.88 -5.45 0.56
CA GLU A 23 -6.32 -5.39 0.29
C GLU A 23 -6.42 -5.29 -1.24
N ARG A 24 -6.93 -6.34 -1.90
CA ARG A 24 -7.01 -6.39 -3.37
C ARG A 24 -7.87 -5.20 -3.75
N GLN A 25 -7.21 -4.10 -4.11
CA GLN A 25 -7.90 -2.88 -4.47
C GLN A 25 -8.78 -3.24 -5.66
N ALA A 26 -10.04 -2.80 -5.61
CA ALA A 26 -10.93 -2.94 -6.73
C ALA A 26 -10.26 -2.34 -7.98
N PRO A 27 -10.51 -2.88 -9.18
CA PRO A 27 -10.00 -2.29 -10.41
C PRO A 27 -10.36 -0.80 -10.49
N LEU A 28 -9.39 0.03 -10.87
CA LEU A 28 -9.60 1.47 -11.00
C LEU A 28 -10.59 1.76 -12.14
N ALA A 29 -11.54 2.67 -11.89
CA ALA A 29 -12.43 3.16 -12.92
C ALA A 29 -11.74 4.25 -13.78
N VAL A 30 -12.21 4.44 -15.02
CA VAL A 30 -11.76 5.56 -15.85
C VAL A 30 -12.15 6.89 -15.19
N GLY A 31 -11.19 7.82 -15.12
CA GLY A 31 -11.36 9.11 -14.44
C GLY A 31 -11.07 9.06 -12.94
N GLU A 32 -10.90 7.86 -12.36
CA GLU A 32 -10.39 7.72 -11.00
C GLU A 32 -8.92 8.14 -10.94
N ARG A 33 -8.54 8.80 -9.85
CA ARG A 33 -7.15 9.18 -9.63
C ARG A 33 -6.32 7.91 -9.42
N ALA A 34 -5.28 7.74 -10.22
CA ALA A 34 -4.30 6.66 -10.03
C ALA A 34 -3.69 6.75 -8.61
N PRO A 35 -3.64 5.62 -7.86
CA PRO A 35 -2.96 5.55 -6.57
C PRO A 35 -1.49 5.95 -6.70
N ASP A 36 -0.98 6.68 -5.71
CA ASP A 36 0.44 7.03 -5.70
C ASP A 36 1.28 5.80 -5.31
N PHE A 37 2.44 5.68 -5.93
CA PHE A 37 3.40 4.62 -5.63
C PHE A 37 4.81 5.12 -5.88
N THR A 38 5.76 4.48 -5.20
CA THR A 38 7.19 4.73 -5.38
C THR A 38 7.87 3.43 -5.81
N LEU A 39 8.60 3.48 -6.92
CA LEU A 39 9.41 2.38 -7.42
C LEU A 39 10.87 2.81 -7.56
N ALA A 40 11.78 1.85 -7.49
CA ALA A 40 13.15 2.10 -7.91
C ALA A 40 13.25 2.14 -9.43
N ASP A 41 14.00 3.10 -9.97
CA ASP A 41 14.37 3.12 -11.39
C ASP A 41 15.52 2.14 -11.68
N GLN A 42 16.01 2.14 -12.92
CA GLN A 42 17.09 1.25 -13.37
C GLN A 42 18.43 1.46 -12.63
N SER A 43 18.59 2.57 -11.91
CA SER A 43 19.77 2.90 -11.12
C SER A 43 19.50 2.76 -9.61
N GLY A 44 18.34 2.23 -9.22
CA GLY A 44 17.95 2.07 -7.82
C GLY A 44 17.41 3.35 -7.17
N LYS A 45 17.26 4.44 -7.93
CA LYS A 45 16.76 5.71 -7.40
C LYS A 45 15.25 5.63 -7.24
N PRO A 46 14.70 6.08 -6.10
CA PRO A 46 13.25 6.13 -5.91
C PRO A 46 12.60 7.16 -6.84
N VAL A 47 11.51 6.77 -7.48
CA VAL A 47 10.65 7.59 -8.34
C VAL A 47 9.21 7.43 -7.90
N THR A 48 8.52 8.54 -7.66
CA THR A 48 7.12 8.57 -7.21
C THR A 48 6.21 9.07 -8.33
N LEU A 49 5.06 8.42 -8.54
CA LEU A 49 4.13 8.77 -9.63
C LEU A 49 3.68 10.24 -9.56
N SER A 50 3.35 10.73 -8.38
CA SER A 50 2.94 12.12 -8.17
C SER A 50 4.02 13.14 -8.56
N GLU A 51 5.30 12.82 -8.38
CA GLU A 51 6.41 13.66 -8.84
C GLU A 51 6.47 13.74 -10.37
N VAL A 52 6.28 12.60 -11.06
CA VAL A 52 6.31 12.56 -12.53
C VAL A 52 5.14 13.35 -13.11
N LEU A 53 3.94 13.18 -12.55
CA LEU A 53 2.74 13.93 -12.93
C LEU A 53 2.88 15.44 -12.65
N GLY A 54 3.64 15.84 -11.63
CA GLY A 54 3.95 17.25 -11.38
C GLY A 54 4.85 17.89 -12.45
N ARG A 55 5.59 17.07 -13.21
CA ARG A 55 6.53 17.52 -14.26
C ARG A 55 6.03 17.28 -15.68
N ARG A 56 5.01 16.44 -15.87
CA ARG A 56 4.53 15.96 -17.17
C ARG A 56 3.02 16.08 -17.26
N SER A 57 2.50 16.47 -18.43
CA SER A 57 1.06 16.57 -18.66
C SER A 57 0.34 15.22 -18.74
N ALA A 58 1.08 14.13 -19.00
CA ALA A 58 0.54 12.77 -19.08
C ALA A 58 1.62 11.72 -18.77
N VAL A 59 1.19 10.54 -18.30
CA VAL A 59 2.03 9.38 -18.02
C VAL A 59 1.34 8.13 -18.55
N VAL A 60 2.09 7.25 -19.22
CA VAL A 60 1.64 5.91 -19.60
C VAL A 60 2.34 4.91 -18.70
N LEU A 61 1.58 4.03 -18.04
CA LEU A 61 2.10 3.00 -17.15
C LEU A 61 1.89 1.62 -17.79
N ALA A 62 2.96 0.84 -17.90
CA ALA A 62 2.93 -0.52 -18.43
C ALA A 62 3.47 -1.49 -17.39
N PHE A 63 2.72 -2.56 -17.12
CA PHE A 63 3.17 -3.69 -16.28
C PHE A 63 3.58 -4.84 -17.18
N TYR A 64 4.80 -5.35 -17.00
CA TYR A 64 5.34 -6.50 -17.72
C TYR A 64 6.08 -7.42 -16.76
N ILE A 65 6.19 -8.71 -17.07
CA ILE A 65 6.77 -9.71 -16.16
C ILE A 65 8.27 -9.50 -15.97
N LYS A 66 9.01 -9.43 -17.08
CA LYS A 66 10.44 -9.14 -17.08
C LYS A 66 10.83 -8.48 -18.40
N ALA A 67 11.76 -7.53 -18.33
CA ALA A 67 12.33 -6.94 -19.54
C ALA A 67 13.04 -8.03 -20.35
N ASP A 68 13.04 -7.85 -21.67
CA ASP A 68 13.74 -8.72 -22.63
C ASP A 68 13.34 -10.20 -22.55
N THR A 69 12.06 -10.47 -22.29
CA THR A 69 11.49 -11.82 -22.42
C THR A 69 10.37 -11.87 -23.45
N PRO A 70 10.24 -12.96 -24.22
CA PRO A 70 9.01 -13.24 -24.95
C PRO A 70 7.88 -13.35 -23.92
N GLY A 71 6.90 -12.44 -24.04
CA GLY A 71 5.67 -12.50 -23.27
C GLY A 71 4.77 -13.63 -23.71
#